data_AF-A0A7W8KFJ0-F1
#
_entry.id   AF-A0A7W8KFJ0-F1
#
_cell.length_a   1.000
_cell.length_b   1.000
_cell.length_c   1.000
_cell.angle_alpha   90.00
_cell.angle_beta   90.00
_cell.angle_gamma   90.00
#
_symmetry.space_group_name_H-M   'P 1'
#
loop_
_entity.id
_entity.type
_entity.pdbx_description
1 polymer ?
#
loop_
_entity_poly.entity_id
_entity_poly.type
_entity_poly.pdbx_seq_one_letter_code
_entity_poly.pdbx_strand_id
1 'polypeptide(L)' 'MAGVHRGVTYRLCPRCGRALPSVSEERYCPHDGARLIGHCPGCHADITSPYARYCTRCGQELVVHGGHSI' A
#
# COMPACT_ATOMS: atom_id res chain seq x y z
N MET A 1 -15.29 -0.99 -18.98
CA MET A 1 -15.19 -0.70 -17.54
C MET A 1 -14.68 -1.95 -16.84
N ALA A 2 -13.87 -1.78 -15.78
CA ALA A 2 -13.25 -2.80 -14.91
C ALA A 2 -12.12 -3.65 -15.53
N GLY A 3 -10.88 -3.14 -15.39
CA GLY A 3 -9.65 -3.89 -15.65
C GLY A 3 -9.56 -5.10 -14.72
N VAL A 4 -9.35 -6.26 -15.34
CA VAL A 4 -9.34 -7.59 -14.71
C VAL A 4 -8.30 -7.69 -13.60
N HIS A 5 -8.75 -8.01 -12.38
CA HIS A 5 -7.94 -8.25 -11.19
C HIS A 5 -7.28 -9.64 -11.27
N ARG A 6 -6.33 -9.83 -12.20
CA ARG A 6 -5.48 -11.02 -12.21
C ARG A 6 -4.34 -10.86 -11.21
N GLY A 7 -4.61 -11.11 -9.93
CA GLY A 7 -3.57 -11.33 -8.91
C GLY A 7 -2.45 -10.29 -8.81
N VAL A 8 -2.69 -9.04 -9.21
CA VAL A 8 -1.68 -7.99 -9.18
C VAL A 8 -1.54 -7.54 -7.74
N THR A 9 -0.34 -7.73 -7.17
CA THR A 9 0.02 -7.14 -5.89
C THR A 9 0.44 -5.69 -6.09
N TYR A 10 0.20 -4.87 -5.08
CA TYR A 10 0.50 -3.45 -5.07
C TYR A 10 1.44 -3.15 -3.90
N ARG A 11 2.29 -2.15 -4.07
CA ARG A 11 3.06 -1.55 -2.99
C ARG A 11 2.43 -0.23 -2.61
N LEU A 12 2.05 -0.09 -1.35
CA LEU A 12 1.45 1.12 -0.79
C LEU A 12 2.49 1.97 -0.11
N CYS A 13 2.40 3.28 -0.29
CA CYS A 13 3.11 4.24 0.53
C CYS A 13 2.36 4.41 1.86
N PRO A 14 2.99 4.12 3.01
CA PRO A 14 2.33 4.24 4.30
C PRO A 14 2.05 5.70 4.71
N ARG A 15 2.65 6.71 4.05
CA ARG A 15 2.49 8.14 4.40
C ARG A 15 1.42 8.86 3.56
N CYS A 16 1.51 8.76 2.23
CA CYS A 16 0.57 9.43 1.33
C CYS A 16 -0.60 8.56 0.88
N GLY A 17 -0.51 7.24 1.07
CA GLY A 17 -1.53 6.28 0.62
C GLY A 17 -1.50 5.97 -0.88
N ARG A 18 -0.46 6.42 -1.61
CA ARG A 18 -0.27 6.08 -3.01
C ARG A 18 0.06 4.60 -3.16
N ALA A 19 -0.64 3.90 -4.05
CA ALA A 19 -0.23 2.57 -4.50
C ALA A 19 0.51 2.63 -5.82
N LEU A 20 1.51 1.77 -5.93
CA LEU A 20 2.21 1.43 -7.15
C LEU A 20 2.07 -0.06 -7.40
N PRO A 21 1.98 -0.52 -8.65
CA PRO A 21 1.92 -1.94 -8.93
C PRO A 21 3.25 -2.61 -8.57
N SER A 22 3.21 -3.80 -7.97
CA SER A 22 4.43 -4.50 -7.52
C SER A 22 5.36 -4.90 -8.68
N VAL A 23 4.86 -4.88 -9.92
CA VAL A 23 5.68 -5.07 -11.13
C VAL A 23 6.63 -3.90 -11.40
N SER A 24 6.39 -2.72 -10.83
CA SER A 24 7.34 -1.61 -10.92
C SER A 24 8.57 -1.90 -10.05
N GLU A 25 9.76 -1.47 -10.47
CA GLU A 25 10.98 -1.58 -9.66
C GLU A 25 11.05 -0.51 -8.55
N GLU A 26 10.10 0.43 -8.51
CA GLU A 26 9.98 1.42 -7.44
C GLU A 26 9.84 0.73 -6.07
N ARG A 27 10.80 1.03 -5.20
CA ARG A 27 10.81 0.65 -3.78
C ARG A 27 10.42 1.80 -2.86
N TYR A 28 10.47 3.03 -3.39
CA TYR A 28 10.21 4.28 -2.67
C TYR A 28 9.14 5.08 -3.38
N CYS A 29 8.35 5.82 -2.60
CA CYS A 29 7.35 6.71 -3.15
C CYS A 29 8.03 7.90 -3.84
N PRO A 30 7.73 8.19 -5.11
CA PRO A 30 8.32 9.35 -5.79
C PRO A 30 7.80 10.70 -5.27
N HIS A 31 6.75 10.69 -4.43
CA HIS A 31 6.17 11.90 -3.85
C HIS A 31 6.81 12.25 -2.49
N ASP A 32 6.86 11.29 -1.56
CA ASP A 32 7.30 11.53 -0.18
C ASP A 32 8.66 10.88 0.14
N GLY A 33 9.22 10.09 -0.76
CA GLY A 33 10.45 9.32 -0.54
C GLY A 33 10.30 8.14 0.44
N ALA A 34 9.11 7.91 1.00
CA ALA A 34 8.88 6.81 1.96
C ALA A 34 8.98 5.44 1.28
N ARG A 35 9.46 4.44 2.01
CA ARG A 35 9.55 3.06 1.53
C ARG A 35 8.15 2.48 1.34
N LEU A 36 7.90 1.90 0.16
CA LEU A 36 6.62 1.28 -0.15
C LEU A 36 6.53 -0.11 0.51
N ILE A 37 5.36 -0.43 1.05
CA ILE A 37 5.04 -1.73 1.64
C ILE A 37 4.22 -2.57 0.66
N GLY A 38 4.70 -3.76 0.32
CA GLY A 38 3.95 -4.72 -0.53
C GLY A 38 3.10 -5.71 0.26
N HIS A 39 3.34 -5.78 1.56
CA HIS A 39 2.71 -6.72 2.48
C HIS A 39 2.38 -6.01 3.79
N CYS A 40 1.39 -6.55 4.50
CA CYS A 40 1.03 -6.07 5.82
C CYS A 40 2.18 -6.32 6.81
N PRO A 41 2.61 -5.32 7.61
CA PRO A 41 3.68 -5.52 8.61
C PRO A 41 3.24 -6.40 9.79
N GLY A 42 1.93 -6.56 10.02
CA GLY A 42 1.40 -7.40 11.10
C GLY A 42 1.27 -8.87 10.70
N CYS A 43 0.53 -9.14 9.62
CA CYS A 43 0.21 -10.50 9.20
C CYS A 43 0.91 -10.96 7.92
N HIS A 44 1.77 -10.12 7.32
CA HIS A 44 2.49 -10.39 6.08
C HIS A 44 1.61 -10.71 4.86
N ALA A 45 0.32 -10.40 4.92
CA ALA A 45 -0.59 -10.57 3.79
C ALA A 45 -0.28 -9.61 2.64
N ASP A 46 -0.34 -10.11 1.41
CA ASP A 46 -0.17 -9.32 0.20
C ASP A 46 -1.26 -8.25 0.03
N ILE A 47 -0.83 -7.09 -0.45
CA ILE A 47 -1.73 -5.99 -0.76
C ILE A 47 -2.21 -6.16 -2.19
N THR A 48 -3.48 -6.55 -2.36
CA THR A 48 -4.10 -6.73 -3.69
C THR A 48 -4.98 -5.55 -4.11
N SER A 49 -5.10 -4.55 -3.25
CA SER A 49 -5.94 -3.38 -3.46
C SER A 49 -5.10 -2.10 -3.50
N PRO A 50 -5.19 -1.29 -4.58
CA PRO A 50 -4.41 -0.06 -4.73
C PRO A 50 -4.84 1.06 -3.78
N TYR A 51 -5.99 0.92 -3.12
CA TYR A 51 -6.49 1.89 -2.15
C TYR A 51 -6.68 1.27 -0.75
N ALA A 52 -6.01 0.14 -0.47
CA ALA A 52 -6.13 -0.50 0.84
C ALA A 52 -5.47 0.37 1.92
N ARG A 53 -6.29 0.97 2.78
CA ARG A 53 -5.81 1.70 3.98
C ARG A 53 -5.56 0.77 5.17
N TYR A 54 -6.30 -0.33 5.23
CA TYR A 54 -6.25 -1.31 6.29
C TYR A 54 -6.09 -2.71 5.69
N CYS A 55 -5.42 -3.58 6.42
CA CYS A 55 -5.29 -4.98 6.04
C CYS A 55 -6.63 -5.70 6.21
N THR A 56 -7.16 -6.28 5.14
CA THR A 56 -8.41 -7.06 5.18
C THR A 56 -8.28 -8.39 5.94
N ARG A 57 -7.06 -8.82 6.28
CA ARG A 57 -6.79 -10.07 7.00
C ARG A 57 -6.68 -9.87 8.52
N CYS A 58 -5.94 -8.85 8.96
CA CYS A 58 -5.69 -8.62 10.39
C CYS A 58 -6.24 -7.28 10.92
N GLY A 59 -6.73 -6.39 10.04
CA GLY A 59 -7.22 -5.07 10.43
C GLY A 59 -6.14 -4.01 10.65
N GLN A 60 -4.85 -4.36 10.55
CA GLN A 60 -3.75 -3.41 10.76
C GLN A 60 -3.75 -2.28 9.73
N GLU A 61 -3.48 -1.06 10.18
CA GLU A 61 -3.33 0.11 9.31
C GLU A 61 -2.10 -0.04 8.41
N LEU A 62 -2.33 0.06 7.10
CA LEU A 62 -1.28 0.00 6.07
C LEU A 62 -0.81 1.41 5.70
N VAL A 63 -1.68 2.40 5.85
CA VAL A 63 -1.40 3.80 5.54
C VAL A 63 -1.62 4.60 6.80
N VAL A 64 -0.54 4.82 7.56
CA VAL A 64 -0.49 5.80 8.63
C VAL A 64 -0.47 7.19 8.00
N HIS A 65 -1.65 7.68 7.63
CA HIS A 65 -1.79 9.11 7.34
C HIS A 65 -1.44 9.81 8.64
N GLY A 66 -0.20 10.27 8.73
CA GLY A 66 0.31 11.02 9.88
C GLY A 66 -0.62 12.21 10.06
N GLY A 67 -1.60 12.03 10.93
CA GLY A 67 -2.49 13.06 11.41
C GLY A 67 -1.56 14.08 12.04
N HIS A 68 -1.27 15.12 11.27
CA HIS A 68 -0.68 16.32 11.79
C HIS A 68 -1.78 16.97 12.62
N SER A 69 -1.95 16.47 13.85
CA SER A 69 -2.65 17.17 14.91
C SER A 69 -1.71 18.29 15.33
N ILE A 70 -1.90 19.47 14.73
CA ILE A 70 -1.52 20.74 15.36
C ILE A 70 -2.66 21.24 16.23
#